data_AF-A0A2T1CT77-F1
#
_entry.id   AF-A0A2T1CT77-F1
#
_cell.length_a   1.000
_cell.length_b   1.000
_cell.length_c   1.000
_cell.angle_alpha   90.00
_cell.angle_beta   90.00
_cell.angle_gamma   90.00
#
_symmetry.space_group_name_H-M   'P 1'
#
loop_
_entity.id
_entity.type
_entity.pdbx_description
1 polymer ?
#
loop_
_entity_poly.entity_id
_entity_poly.type
_entity_poly.pdbx_seq_one_letter_code
_entity_poly.pdbx_strand_id
1 'polypeptide(L)'
;MDRATRDLAGEVCFHPNFFQTKARINYLIDRYLSYDQLGDRLEDLPRQFEHPQPRKWSIINWQDIHPEQIVGLELDIFLSIIKGALDTEAPIRDYTQTSRQYLEPIHPSMARFVGGVVEADTIIELGLWEKEERQHSPALIKLYQLLANKSVTPQAKIAKSYQPWINAYQDLYQHGLHRVITEYGAVCLYLWLMSHTTGTIQQVLGELLQDEVNHLTKFWGMGMWLYPDSTEQLIRYLLSQIHTILPVFYKSSTIKSPANIKSTFQRMMSVLNWQSWSVLERGELIYTFMWILKRMWDWSGQLTPEYLHSCCSTPKFFGNNNFERHQPKIIIS
;
A
#
# COMPACT_ATOMS: atom_id res chain seq x y z
N MET A 1 -35.69 -16.89 -11.65
CA MET A 1 -35.28 -15.59 -11.07
C MET A 1 -34.18 -15.91 -10.07
N ASP A 2 -32.92 -15.87 -10.52
CA ASP A 2 -31.79 -16.05 -9.60
C ASP A 2 -31.73 -14.84 -8.67
N ARG A 3 -31.73 -15.10 -7.36
CA ARG A 3 -31.37 -14.06 -6.38
C ARG A 3 -29.94 -13.64 -6.71
N ALA A 4 -29.73 -12.35 -6.99
CA ALA A 4 -28.40 -11.79 -7.07
C ALA A 4 -27.69 -12.04 -5.73
N THR A 5 -26.74 -12.97 -5.71
CA THR A 5 -25.87 -13.21 -4.58
C THR A 5 -24.98 -11.95 -4.43
N ARG A 6 -24.96 -11.34 -3.24
CA ARG A 6 -24.11 -10.18 -2.94
C ARG A 6 -22.92 -10.61 -2.09
N ASP A 7 -21.75 -10.04 -2.35
CA ASP A 7 -20.51 -10.23 -1.60
C ASP A 7 -19.90 -8.88 -1.14
N LEU A 8 -18.64 -8.86 -0.68
CA LEU A 8 -18.00 -7.64 -0.19
C LEU A 8 -17.78 -6.59 -1.28
N ALA A 9 -17.79 -7.00 -2.56
CA ALA A 9 -17.63 -6.12 -3.72
C ALA A 9 -18.95 -5.81 -4.42
N GLY A 10 -20.10 -6.16 -3.82
CA GLY A 10 -21.42 -5.83 -4.36
C GLY A 10 -22.09 -7.05 -5.01
N GLU A 11 -22.70 -6.86 -6.18
CA GLU A 11 -23.34 -7.97 -6.91
C GLU A 11 -22.28 -8.92 -7.47
N VAL A 12 -22.47 -10.23 -7.26
CA VAL A 12 -21.56 -11.26 -7.77
C VAL A 12 -21.91 -11.56 -9.22
N CYS A 13 -20.89 -11.49 -10.08
CA CYS A 13 -20.95 -11.99 -11.44
C CYS A 13 -19.74 -12.90 -11.65
N PHE A 14 -19.96 -14.18 -11.98
CA PHE A 14 -18.89 -15.15 -12.16
C PHE A 14 -18.09 -14.94 -13.46
N HIS A 15 -18.71 -14.30 -14.45
CA HIS A 15 -18.10 -13.94 -15.73
C HIS A 15 -18.31 -12.44 -15.99
N PRO A 16 -17.71 -11.56 -15.17
CA PRO A 16 -17.94 -10.14 -15.28
C PRO A 16 -17.35 -9.60 -16.59
N ASN A 17 -18.12 -8.75 -17.28
CA ASN A 17 -17.54 -7.84 -18.26
C ASN A 17 -16.92 -6.61 -17.56
N PHE A 18 -16.19 -5.79 -18.32
CA PHE A 18 -15.55 -4.57 -17.80
C PHE A 18 -16.47 -3.70 -16.93
N PHE A 19 -17.72 -3.48 -17.35
CA PHE A 19 -18.64 -2.61 -16.62
C PHE A 19 -19.08 -3.21 -15.29
N GLN A 20 -19.19 -4.54 -15.22
CA GLN A 20 -19.49 -5.26 -13.97
C GLN A 20 -18.29 -5.24 -13.02
N THR A 21 -17.08 -5.48 -13.51
CA THR A 21 -15.85 -5.34 -12.72
C THR A 21 -15.69 -3.90 -12.22
N LYS A 22 -15.90 -2.91 -13.09
CA LYS A 22 -15.90 -1.48 -12.76
C LYS A 22 -16.89 -1.14 -11.65
N ALA A 23 -18.11 -1.66 -11.71
CA ALA A 23 -19.13 -1.44 -10.69
C ALA A 23 -18.68 -2.02 -9.33
N ARG A 24 -18.07 -3.22 -9.34
CA ARG A 24 -17.49 -3.86 -8.14
C ARG A 24 -16.33 -3.04 -7.57
N ILE A 25 -15.41 -2.57 -8.41
CA ILE A 25 -14.30 -1.68 -8.01
C ILE A 25 -14.84 -0.41 -7.36
N ASN A 26 -15.80 0.28 -8.00
CA ASN A 26 -16.38 1.50 -7.44
C ASN A 26 -17.05 1.25 -6.09
N TYR A 27 -17.80 0.15 -5.97
CA TYR A 27 -18.43 -0.24 -4.71
C TYR A 27 -17.39 -0.47 -3.60
N LEU A 28 -16.27 -1.13 -3.92
CA LEU A 28 -15.17 -1.32 -2.97
C LEU A 28 -14.48 0.01 -2.60
N ILE A 29 -14.27 0.92 -3.55
CA ILE A 29 -13.70 2.25 -3.28
C ILE A 29 -14.63 3.04 -2.35
N ASP A 30 -15.93 3.04 -2.60
CA ASP A 30 -16.92 3.67 -1.73
C ASP A 30 -16.93 3.04 -0.34
N ARG A 31 -16.73 1.72 -0.25
CA ARG A 31 -16.80 0.96 0.99
C ARG A 31 -15.54 1.02 1.86
N TYR A 32 -14.34 1.10 1.28
CA TYR A 32 -13.07 0.99 2.01
C TYR A 32 -12.24 2.29 2.00
N LEU A 33 -12.55 3.21 1.09
CA LEU A 33 -11.86 4.50 0.94
C LEU A 33 -12.87 5.65 1.05
N SER A 34 -13.94 5.47 1.84
CA SER A 34 -14.82 6.59 2.20
C SER A 34 -14.06 7.64 3.01
N TYR A 35 -14.45 8.90 2.91
CA TYR A 35 -13.76 9.97 3.65
C TYR A 35 -13.83 9.76 5.16
N ASP A 36 -14.95 9.24 5.67
CA ASP A 36 -15.09 8.91 7.08
C ASP A 36 -14.07 7.85 7.50
N GLN A 37 -13.91 6.77 6.73
CA GLN A 37 -12.90 5.76 7.05
C GLN A 37 -11.48 6.30 6.96
N LEU A 38 -11.14 7.08 5.92
CA LEU A 38 -9.82 7.68 5.81
C LEU A 38 -9.56 8.67 6.96
N GLY A 39 -10.58 9.44 7.37
CA GLY A 39 -10.56 10.28 8.55
C GLY A 39 -10.28 9.47 9.82
N ASP A 40 -11.14 8.49 10.12
CA ASP A 40 -11.05 7.61 11.29
C ASP A 40 -9.67 6.98 11.45
N ARG A 41 -9.06 6.47 10.36
CA ARG A 41 -7.73 5.85 10.41
C ARG A 41 -6.62 6.85 10.71
N LEU A 42 -6.75 8.09 10.23
CA LEU A 42 -5.80 9.15 10.54
C LEU A 42 -5.98 9.68 11.97
N GLU A 43 -7.21 9.83 12.43
CA GLU A 43 -7.54 10.25 13.81
C GLU A 43 -7.12 9.23 14.87
N ASP A 44 -7.02 7.95 14.51
CA ASP A 44 -6.54 6.89 15.42
C ASP A 44 -5.01 6.94 15.61
N LEU A 45 -4.27 7.63 14.74
CA LEU A 45 -2.80 7.65 14.77
C LEU A 45 -2.20 8.13 16.11
N PRO A 46 -2.64 9.23 16.73
CA PRO A 46 -2.17 9.62 18.07
C PRO A 46 -2.38 8.53 19.12
N ARG A 47 -3.55 7.88 19.12
CA ARG A 47 -3.85 6.79 20.07
C ARG A 47 -2.93 5.60 19.87
N GLN A 48 -2.60 5.29 18.62
CA GLN A 48 -1.69 4.21 18.29
C GLN A 48 -0.22 4.50 18.64
N PHE A 49 0.18 5.78 18.72
CA PHE A 49 1.50 6.12 19.28
C PHE A 49 1.60 5.80 20.77
N GLU A 50 0.51 5.99 21.52
CA GLU A 50 0.46 5.73 22.97
C GLU A 50 0.22 4.25 23.27
N HIS A 51 -0.70 3.63 22.54
CA HIS A 51 -1.20 2.27 22.78
C HIS A 51 -1.23 1.46 21.47
N PRO A 52 -0.06 1.07 20.93
CA PRO A 52 0.03 0.36 19.67
C PRO A 52 -0.59 -1.04 19.77
N GLN A 53 -1.76 -1.24 19.17
CA GLN A 53 -2.44 -2.53 19.10
C GLN A 53 -2.74 -2.91 17.65
N PRO A 54 -2.29 -4.09 17.16
CA PRO A 54 -2.58 -4.53 15.80
C PRO A 54 -4.07 -4.78 15.64
N ARG A 55 -4.61 -4.41 14.48
CA ARG A 55 -5.98 -4.76 14.14
C ARG A 55 -6.14 -6.28 14.19
N LYS A 56 -7.19 -6.74 14.87
CA LYS A 56 -7.55 -8.15 14.89
C LYS A 56 -8.31 -8.49 13.61
N TRP A 57 -7.74 -9.39 12.81
CA TRP A 57 -8.43 -9.91 11.63
C TRP A 57 -9.68 -10.70 12.03
N SER A 58 -10.69 -10.67 11.16
CA SER A 58 -11.84 -11.56 11.30
C SER A 58 -11.41 -13.03 11.20
N ILE A 59 -12.23 -13.93 11.75
CA ILE A 59 -11.95 -15.37 11.68
C ILE A 59 -12.13 -15.82 10.22
N ILE A 60 -11.06 -16.35 9.63
CA ILE A 60 -11.05 -16.88 8.26
C ILE A 60 -11.31 -18.39 8.30
N ASN A 61 -12.36 -18.85 7.63
CA ASN A 61 -12.62 -20.27 7.45
C ASN A 61 -11.78 -20.84 6.29
N TRP A 62 -10.50 -21.10 6.55
CA TRP A 62 -9.55 -21.55 5.52
C TRP A 62 -9.96 -22.83 4.76
N GLN A 63 -10.89 -23.63 5.28
CA GLN A 63 -11.38 -24.84 4.60
C GLN A 63 -12.36 -24.54 3.46
N ASP A 64 -12.92 -23.33 3.41
CA ASP A 64 -13.90 -22.87 2.42
C ASP A 64 -13.24 -22.10 1.25
N ILE A 65 -11.92 -22.23 1.10
CA ILE A 65 -11.21 -21.64 -0.05
C ILE A 65 -11.25 -22.61 -1.21
N HIS A 66 -11.83 -22.15 -2.33
CA HIS A 66 -11.99 -22.93 -3.54
C HIS A 66 -11.68 -22.10 -4.79
N PRO A 67 -11.08 -22.67 -5.86
CA PRO A 67 -10.75 -21.94 -7.09
C PRO A 67 -11.93 -21.20 -7.74
N GLU A 68 -13.16 -21.71 -7.60
CA GLU A 68 -14.39 -21.11 -8.13
C GLU A 68 -14.74 -19.76 -7.49
N GLN A 69 -14.09 -19.42 -6.37
CA GLN A 69 -14.20 -18.10 -5.75
C GLN A 69 -13.39 -17.02 -6.48
N ILE A 70 -12.58 -17.38 -7.48
CA ILE A 70 -11.92 -16.44 -8.39
C ILE A 70 -12.87 -16.20 -9.58
N VAL A 71 -13.22 -14.95 -9.84
CA VAL A 71 -14.22 -14.56 -10.85
C VAL A 71 -13.60 -13.68 -11.93
N GLY A 72 -13.84 -14.03 -13.20
CA GLY A 72 -13.34 -13.27 -14.35
C GLY A 72 -11.81 -13.18 -14.46
N LEU A 73 -11.06 -14.05 -13.78
CA LEU A 73 -9.61 -14.12 -13.84
C LEU A 73 -9.16 -15.59 -13.85
N GLU A 74 -8.21 -15.93 -14.71
CA GLU A 74 -7.63 -17.27 -14.74
C GLU A 74 -6.85 -17.57 -13.45
N LEU A 75 -7.01 -18.79 -12.91
CA LEU A 75 -6.37 -19.22 -11.67
C LEU A 75 -4.84 -19.03 -11.70
N ASP A 76 -4.19 -19.36 -12.82
CA ASP A 76 -2.74 -19.21 -12.96
C ASP A 76 -2.28 -17.75 -12.89
N ILE A 77 -3.07 -16.82 -13.44
CA ILE A 77 -2.79 -15.38 -13.33
C ILE A 77 -2.95 -14.95 -11.88
N PHE A 78 -4.05 -15.34 -11.22
CA PHE A 78 -4.28 -15.05 -9.80
C PHE A 78 -3.14 -15.58 -8.93
N LEU A 79 -2.73 -16.84 -9.10
CA LEU A 79 -1.62 -17.44 -8.36
C LEU A 79 -0.28 -16.73 -8.63
N SER A 80 -0.02 -16.31 -9.87
CA SER A 80 1.16 -15.50 -10.21
C SER A 80 1.15 -14.16 -9.47
N ILE A 81 -0.02 -13.55 -9.29
CA ILE A 81 -0.20 -12.30 -8.54
C ILE A 81 0.05 -12.50 -7.06
N ILE A 82 -0.55 -13.53 -6.45
CA ILE A 82 -0.35 -13.85 -5.02
C ILE A 82 1.14 -14.12 -4.75
N LYS A 83 1.81 -14.85 -5.64
CA LYS A 83 3.26 -15.06 -5.55
C LYS A 83 4.03 -13.74 -5.67
N GLY A 84 3.62 -12.87 -6.60
CA GLY A 84 4.23 -11.55 -6.74
C GLY A 84 4.07 -10.69 -5.48
N ALA A 85 2.88 -10.66 -4.88
CA ALA A 85 2.63 -9.95 -3.62
C ALA A 85 3.51 -10.50 -2.49
N LEU A 86 3.67 -11.83 -2.38
CA LEU A 86 4.58 -12.45 -1.41
C LEU A 86 6.03 -11.98 -1.54
N ASP A 87 6.52 -11.82 -2.77
CA ASP A 87 7.87 -11.32 -3.03
C ASP A 87 8.03 -9.83 -2.70
N THR A 88 6.93 -9.08 -2.57
CA THR A 88 6.94 -7.68 -2.09
C THR A 88 6.81 -7.55 -0.58
N GLU A 89 6.12 -8.49 0.08
CA GLU A 89 6.00 -8.50 1.56
C GLU A 89 7.31 -8.92 2.25
N ALA A 90 8.19 -9.68 1.59
CA ALA A 90 9.46 -10.12 2.14
C ALA A 90 10.64 -9.30 1.60
N PRO A 91 11.53 -8.72 2.45
CA PRO A 91 11.65 -8.84 3.90
C PRO A 91 11.05 -7.66 4.67
N ILE A 92 9.83 -7.83 5.21
CA ILE A 92 9.14 -6.79 5.97
C ILE A 92 9.97 -6.17 7.10
N ARG A 93 10.72 -6.98 7.85
CA ARG A 93 11.55 -6.47 8.95
C ARG A 93 12.54 -5.43 8.46
N ASP A 94 13.25 -5.70 7.38
CA ASP A 94 14.25 -4.76 6.88
C ASP A 94 13.57 -3.49 6.36
N TYR A 95 12.39 -3.58 5.73
CA TYR A 95 11.62 -2.41 5.31
C TYR A 95 11.17 -1.55 6.50
N THR A 96 10.74 -2.17 7.59
CA THR A 96 10.34 -1.49 8.84
C THR A 96 11.52 -0.81 9.53
N GLN A 97 12.68 -1.47 9.57
CA GLN A 97 13.87 -0.88 10.19
C GLN A 97 14.45 0.25 9.37
N THR A 98 14.52 0.12 8.04
CA THR A 98 14.93 1.23 7.17
C THR A 98 13.99 2.43 7.34
N SER A 99 12.69 2.20 7.39
CA SER A 99 11.71 3.28 7.57
C SER A 99 11.81 3.95 8.94
N ARG A 100 12.03 3.17 10.01
CA ARG A 100 12.31 3.67 11.36
C ARG A 100 13.51 4.61 11.35
N GLN A 101 14.61 4.20 10.70
CA GLN A 101 15.86 4.98 10.65
C GLN A 101 15.68 6.35 9.96
N TYR A 102 14.89 6.43 8.89
CA TYR A 102 14.56 7.73 8.26
C TYR A 102 13.64 8.60 9.12
N LEU A 103 12.74 7.99 9.90
CA LEU A 103 11.77 8.71 10.73
C LEU A 103 12.34 9.18 12.07
N GLU A 104 13.24 8.40 12.67
CA GLU A 104 13.79 8.63 14.02
C GLU A 104 14.29 10.06 14.28
N PRO A 105 15.08 10.69 13.39
CA PRO A 105 15.58 12.05 13.65
C PRO A 105 14.49 13.14 13.60
N ILE A 106 13.32 12.87 12.99
CA ILE A 106 12.30 13.89 12.71
C ILE A 106 11.02 13.65 13.50
N HIS A 107 10.58 12.39 13.56
CA HIS A 107 9.34 11.99 14.22
C HIS A 107 9.50 10.66 14.97
N PRO A 108 10.14 10.67 16.16
CA PRO A 108 10.42 9.46 16.94
C PRO A 108 9.20 8.59 17.24
N SER A 109 8.02 9.18 17.45
CA SER A 109 6.78 8.42 17.69
C SER A 109 6.34 7.63 16.46
N MET A 110 6.52 8.19 15.26
CA MET A 110 6.23 7.48 14.01
C MET A 110 7.32 6.43 13.74
N ALA A 111 8.58 6.72 14.08
CA ALA A 111 9.65 5.73 14.00
C ALA A 111 9.34 4.50 14.87
N ARG A 112 8.93 4.70 16.12
CA ARG A 112 8.48 3.62 17.02
C ARG A 112 7.23 2.92 16.50
N PHE A 113 6.25 3.65 15.99
CA PHE A 113 5.06 3.04 15.36
C PHE A 113 5.43 2.11 14.21
N VAL A 114 6.37 2.52 13.36
CA VAL A 114 6.78 1.79 12.15
C VAL A 114 7.68 0.58 12.48
N GLY A 115 8.83 0.81 13.12
CA GLY A 115 9.85 -0.23 13.33
C GLY A 115 10.17 -0.50 14.80
N GLY A 116 9.41 0.06 15.73
CA GLY A 116 9.54 -0.23 17.15
C GLY A 116 10.74 0.44 17.82
N VAL A 117 11.25 -0.19 18.88
CA VAL A 117 12.38 0.32 19.68
C VAL A 117 13.58 -0.59 19.50
N VAL A 118 14.72 0.02 19.20
CA VAL A 118 16.01 -0.64 19.03
C VAL A 118 16.98 -0.12 20.07
N GLU A 119 17.63 -1.02 20.79
CA GLU A 119 18.69 -0.71 21.76
C GLU A 119 19.92 -1.57 21.44
N ALA A 120 21.08 -0.94 21.26
CA ALA A 120 22.34 -1.62 20.90
C ALA A 120 22.17 -2.63 19.74
N ASP A 121 21.55 -2.19 18.64
CA ASP A 121 21.22 -2.99 17.45
C ASP A 121 20.28 -4.18 17.69
N THR A 122 19.66 -4.26 18.87
CA THR A 122 18.70 -5.29 19.25
C THR A 122 17.29 -4.69 19.28
N ILE A 123 16.35 -5.32 18.58
CA ILE A 123 14.94 -4.93 18.62
C ILE A 123 14.34 -5.39 19.94
N ILE A 124 14.00 -4.45 20.82
CA ILE A 124 13.37 -4.73 22.13
C ILE A 124 11.85 -4.61 22.08
N GLU A 125 11.32 -3.87 21.10
CA GLU A 125 9.89 -3.73 20.85
C GLU A 125 9.66 -3.70 19.34
N LEU A 126 8.67 -4.47 18.85
CA LEU A 126 8.25 -4.39 17.45
C LEU A 126 7.27 -3.23 17.24
N GLY A 127 7.44 -2.53 16.11
CA GLY A 127 6.49 -1.51 15.67
C GLY A 127 5.10 -2.10 15.43
N LEU A 128 4.07 -1.26 15.57
CA LEU A 128 2.71 -1.64 15.25
C LEU A 128 2.57 -2.01 13.78
N TRP A 129 3.12 -1.18 12.90
CA TRP A 129 3.12 -1.44 11.46
C TRP A 129 3.77 -2.79 11.13
N GLU A 130 4.96 -3.07 11.67
CA GLU A 130 5.61 -4.38 11.50
C GLU A 130 4.76 -5.56 12.02
N LYS A 131 4.01 -5.38 13.12
CA LYS A 131 3.13 -6.44 13.66
C LYS A 131 1.96 -6.74 12.73
N GLU A 132 1.39 -5.73 12.08
CA GLU A 132 0.30 -5.89 11.11
C GLU A 132 0.81 -6.58 9.85
N GLU A 133 1.88 -6.05 9.26
CA GLU A 133 2.48 -6.56 8.01
C GLU A 133 2.96 -8.02 8.11
N ARG A 134 3.41 -8.45 9.30
CA ARG A 134 3.77 -9.87 9.55
C ARG A 134 2.61 -10.84 9.40
N GLN A 135 1.36 -10.37 9.36
CA GLN A 135 0.18 -11.20 9.09
C GLN A 135 -0.02 -11.46 7.59
N HIS A 136 0.51 -10.59 6.72
CA HIS A 136 0.27 -10.63 5.28
C HIS A 136 0.89 -11.86 4.62
N SER A 137 2.20 -12.06 4.79
CA SER A 137 2.89 -13.18 4.12
C SER A 137 2.34 -14.56 4.53
N PRO A 138 2.08 -14.86 5.82
CA PRO A 138 1.44 -16.12 6.20
C PRO A 138 0.08 -16.35 5.54
N ALA A 139 -0.74 -15.30 5.45
CA ALA A 139 -2.06 -15.38 4.82
C ALA A 139 -1.95 -15.67 3.31
N LEU A 140 -1.07 -14.95 2.61
CA LEU A 140 -0.83 -15.13 1.18
C LEU A 140 -0.18 -16.50 0.87
N ILE A 141 0.76 -16.98 1.70
CA ILE A 141 1.34 -18.34 1.57
C ILE A 141 0.24 -19.38 1.67
N LYS A 142 -0.63 -19.26 2.69
CA LYS A 142 -1.71 -20.23 2.92
C LYS A 142 -2.74 -20.20 1.81
N LEU A 143 -3.11 -19.01 1.33
CA LEU A 143 -3.99 -18.83 0.18
C LEU A 143 -3.41 -19.52 -1.07
N TYR A 144 -2.15 -19.26 -1.39
CA TYR A 144 -1.47 -19.91 -2.50
C TYR A 144 -1.44 -21.43 -2.34
N GLN A 145 -1.09 -21.93 -1.16
CA GLN A 145 -1.02 -23.36 -0.88
C GLN A 145 -2.34 -24.08 -1.11
N LEU A 146 -3.45 -23.50 -0.64
CA LEU A 146 -4.79 -24.09 -0.79
C LEU A 146 -5.25 -24.11 -2.24
N LEU A 147 -4.94 -23.06 -3.02
CA LEU A 147 -5.37 -22.94 -4.41
C LEU A 147 -4.46 -23.72 -5.38
N ALA A 148 -3.15 -23.70 -5.17
CA ALA A 148 -2.17 -24.36 -6.04
C ALA A 148 -1.88 -25.81 -5.64
N ASN A 149 -2.31 -26.22 -4.44
CA ASN A 149 -1.92 -27.47 -3.79
C ASN A 149 -0.39 -27.68 -3.72
N LYS A 150 0.35 -26.57 -3.57
CA LYS A 150 1.83 -26.52 -3.59
C LYS A 150 2.34 -25.47 -2.61
N SER A 151 3.46 -25.76 -1.97
CA SER A 151 4.18 -24.75 -1.17
C SER A 151 4.79 -23.67 -2.06
N VAL A 152 4.73 -22.42 -1.59
CA VAL A 152 5.48 -21.30 -2.15
C VAL A 152 6.44 -20.76 -1.09
N THR A 153 7.64 -20.42 -1.53
CA THR A 153 8.63 -19.71 -0.71
C THR A 153 8.84 -18.33 -1.33
N PRO A 154 8.66 -17.23 -0.59
CA PRO A 154 8.91 -15.91 -1.10
C PRO A 154 10.38 -15.75 -1.50
N GLN A 155 10.62 -15.17 -2.66
CA GLN A 155 11.95 -14.78 -3.11
C GLN A 155 12.29 -13.43 -2.50
N ALA A 156 12.68 -13.45 -1.22
CA ALA A 156 13.00 -12.24 -0.47
C ALA A 156 14.08 -11.42 -1.20
N LYS A 157 13.77 -10.15 -1.47
CA LYS A 157 14.73 -9.22 -2.06
C LYS A 157 15.57 -8.57 -0.97
N ILE A 158 16.82 -8.24 -1.27
CA ILE A 158 17.63 -7.46 -0.34
C ILE A 158 16.98 -6.07 -0.21
N ALA A 159 16.53 -5.74 0.99
CA ALA A 159 16.02 -4.41 1.27
C ALA A 159 17.13 -3.37 1.09
N LYS A 160 16.77 -2.18 0.61
CA LYS A 160 17.71 -1.07 0.60
C LYS A 160 17.96 -0.67 2.05
N SER A 161 19.22 -0.71 2.45
CA SER A 161 19.65 -0.20 3.75
C SER A 161 19.41 1.31 3.83
N TYR A 162 19.26 1.83 5.04
CA TYR A 162 19.29 3.26 5.29
C TYR A 162 20.58 3.87 4.72
N GLN A 163 20.42 4.99 4.01
CA GLN A 163 21.52 5.75 3.42
C GLN A 163 21.35 7.20 3.87
N PRO A 164 21.92 7.58 5.04
CA PRO A 164 21.85 8.96 5.50
C PRO A 164 22.58 9.86 4.48
N TRP A 165 21.92 10.91 4.01
CA TRP A 165 22.58 12.02 3.35
C TRP A 165 22.86 13.12 4.39
N ILE A 166 22.95 14.35 3.91
CA ILE A 166 23.30 15.55 4.70
C ILE A 166 22.05 16.11 5.40
N ASN A 167 20.86 15.90 4.83
CA ASN A 167 19.61 16.47 5.33
C ASN A 167 18.55 15.39 5.57
N ALA A 168 18.39 15.01 6.83
CA ALA A 168 17.39 14.02 7.26
C ALA A 168 15.97 14.33 6.75
N TYR A 169 15.62 15.62 6.62
CA TYR A 169 14.30 16.04 6.16
C TYR A 169 14.06 15.72 4.68
N GLN A 170 15.10 15.88 3.85
CA GLN A 170 15.05 15.52 2.44
C GLN A 170 15.12 14.00 2.24
N ASP A 171 15.91 13.32 3.07
CA ASP A 171 16.02 11.86 3.07
C ASP A 171 14.67 11.22 3.41
N LEU A 172 14.01 11.70 4.46
CA LEU A 172 12.67 11.26 4.85
C LEU A 172 11.65 11.58 3.75
N TYR A 173 11.78 12.70 3.04
CA TYR A 173 10.87 13.02 1.94
C TYR A 173 10.94 11.96 0.84
N GLN A 174 12.14 11.63 0.35
CA GLN A 174 12.32 10.64 -0.71
C GLN A 174 11.89 9.24 -0.28
N HIS A 175 12.23 8.84 0.95
CA HIS A 175 11.81 7.56 1.51
C HIS A 175 10.30 7.51 1.75
N GLY A 176 9.72 8.57 2.30
CA GLY A 176 8.29 8.69 2.56
C GLY A 176 7.46 8.60 1.28
N LEU A 177 7.91 9.24 0.20
CA LEU A 177 7.31 9.06 -1.13
C LEU A 177 7.30 7.59 -1.55
N HIS A 178 8.43 6.88 -1.39
CA HIS A 178 8.52 5.46 -1.71
C HIS A 178 7.51 4.60 -0.94
N ARG A 179 7.32 4.88 0.36
CA ARG A 179 6.30 4.21 1.19
C ARG A 179 4.89 4.49 0.70
N VAL A 180 4.53 5.76 0.48
CA VAL A 180 3.21 6.14 -0.04
C VAL A 180 2.90 5.40 -1.35
N ILE A 181 3.86 5.32 -2.28
CA ILE A 181 3.67 4.60 -3.54
C ILE A 181 3.51 3.09 -3.34
N THR A 182 4.20 2.51 -2.37
CA THR A 182 4.13 1.08 -2.06
C THR A 182 2.76 0.74 -1.46
N GLU A 183 2.30 1.46 -0.44
CA GLU A 183 0.98 1.19 0.16
C GLU A 183 -0.14 1.48 -0.83
N TYR A 184 -0.02 2.57 -1.62
CA TYR A 184 -0.98 2.88 -2.67
C TYR A 184 -1.07 1.75 -3.70
N GLY A 185 0.07 1.19 -4.10
CA GLY A 185 0.15 0.02 -4.98
C GLY A 185 -0.56 -1.19 -4.40
N ALA A 186 -0.31 -1.50 -3.13
CA ALA A 186 -0.91 -2.62 -2.40
C ALA A 186 -2.44 -2.46 -2.23
N VAL A 187 -2.90 -1.28 -1.81
CA VAL A 187 -4.34 -0.93 -1.73
C VAL A 187 -5.02 -1.18 -3.08
N CYS A 188 -4.44 -0.68 -4.17
CA CYS A 188 -5.02 -0.84 -5.50
C CYS A 188 -5.03 -2.30 -5.96
N LEU A 189 -3.96 -3.04 -5.69
CA LEU A 189 -3.86 -4.46 -6.05
C LEU A 189 -4.90 -5.29 -5.29
N TYR A 190 -4.95 -5.17 -3.97
CA TYR A 190 -5.88 -5.97 -3.16
C TYR A 190 -7.33 -5.57 -3.43
N LEU A 191 -7.64 -4.29 -3.64
CA LEU A 191 -8.98 -3.86 -4.04
C LEU A 191 -9.37 -4.42 -5.42
N TRP A 192 -8.46 -4.40 -6.40
CA TRP A 192 -8.72 -5.01 -7.70
C TRP A 192 -8.90 -6.54 -7.59
N LEU A 193 -8.08 -7.25 -6.81
CA LEU A 193 -8.25 -8.68 -6.56
C LEU A 193 -9.57 -8.99 -5.85
N MET A 194 -10.03 -8.15 -4.93
CA MET A 194 -11.36 -8.29 -4.32
C MET A 194 -12.49 -8.18 -5.34
N SER A 195 -12.32 -7.36 -6.38
CA SER A 195 -13.30 -7.26 -7.47
C SER A 195 -13.35 -8.55 -8.33
N HIS A 196 -12.24 -9.29 -8.39
CA HIS A 196 -12.08 -10.57 -9.08
C HIS A 196 -12.18 -11.80 -8.16
N THR A 197 -12.69 -11.63 -6.94
CA THR A 197 -12.89 -12.75 -6.01
C THR A 197 -14.22 -12.64 -5.29
N THR A 198 -14.66 -13.75 -4.68
CA THR A 198 -15.82 -13.82 -3.80
C THR A 198 -15.53 -14.75 -2.61
N GLY A 199 -16.50 -14.93 -1.72
CA GLY A 199 -16.42 -15.88 -0.59
C GLY A 199 -15.20 -15.66 0.31
N THR A 200 -14.59 -16.76 0.75
CA THR A 200 -13.49 -16.72 1.74
C THR A 200 -12.21 -16.11 1.17
N ILE A 201 -11.90 -16.28 -0.12
CA ILE A 201 -10.75 -15.58 -0.75
C ILE A 201 -10.92 -14.07 -0.64
N GLN A 202 -12.11 -13.55 -0.95
CA GLN A 202 -12.39 -12.12 -0.87
C GLN A 202 -12.31 -11.59 0.57
N GLN A 203 -12.68 -12.41 1.56
CA GLN A 203 -12.49 -12.06 2.97
C GLN A 203 -11.00 -11.90 3.32
N VAL A 204 -10.14 -12.83 2.91
CA VAL A 204 -8.68 -12.73 3.13
C VAL A 204 -8.12 -11.45 2.51
N LEU A 205 -8.48 -11.16 1.27
CA LEU A 205 -8.05 -9.94 0.58
C LEU A 205 -8.60 -8.67 1.23
N GLY A 206 -9.81 -8.73 1.80
CA GLY A 206 -10.39 -7.64 2.56
C GLY A 206 -9.69 -7.35 3.89
N GLU A 207 -9.10 -8.36 4.52
CA GLU A 207 -8.25 -8.16 5.70
C GLU A 207 -6.94 -7.45 5.31
N LEU A 208 -6.27 -7.93 4.27
CA LEU A 208 -5.07 -7.28 3.72
C LEU A 208 -5.35 -5.83 3.33
N LEU A 209 -6.40 -5.60 2.54
CA LEU A 209 -6.78 -4.26 2.07
C LEU A 209 -7.01 -3.28 3.24
N GLN A 210 -7.64 -3.72 4.33
CA GLN A 210 -7.91 -2.85 5.46
C GLN A 210 -6.62 -2.38 6.16
N ASP A 211 -5.61 -3.24 6.24
CA ASP A 211 -4.30 -2.89 6.78
C ASP A 211 -3.58 -1.93 5.84
N GLU A 212 -3.58 -2.21 4.54
CA GLU A 212 -2.95 -1.33 3.55
C GLU A 212 -3.62 0.06 3.48
N VAL A 213 -4.96 0.14 3.57
CA VAL A 213 -5.67 1.41 3.61
C VAL A 213 -5.26 2.19 4.87
N ASN A 214 -5.14 1.51 6.00
CA ASN A 214 -4.70 2.11 7.26
C ASN A 214 -3.27 2.66 7.14
N HIS A 215 -2.35 1.91 6.53
CA HIS A 215 -0.96 2.32 6.33
C HIS A 215 -0.85 3.47 5.34
N LEU A 216 -1.49 3.35 4.17
CA LEU A 216 -1.55 4.40 3.16
C LEU A 216 -2.05 5.70 3.76
N THR A 217 -3.17 5.67 4.49
CA THR A 217 -3.78 6.86 5.09
C THR A 217 -2.81 7.57 6.03
N LYS A 218 -2.07 6.82 6.86
CA LYS A 218 -1.12 7.38 7.84
C LYS A 218 0.10 7.96 7.16
N PHE A 219 0.72 7.24 6.22
CA PHE A 219 1.86 7.76 5.47
C PHE A 219 1.48 8.96 4.60
N TRP A 220 0.28 8.94 4.02
CA TRP A 220 -0.26 10.05 3.23
C TRP A 220 -0.49 11.29 4.09
N GLY A 221 -1.25 11.17 5.19
CA GLY A 221 -1.53 12.28 6.11
C GLY A 221 -0.25 12.86 6.71
N MET A 222 0.68 12.00 7.14
CA MET A 222 2.00 12.42 7.63
C MET A 222 2.79 13.16 6.56
N GLY A 223 2.78 12.67 5.32
CA GLY A 223 3.43 13.31 4.18
C GLY A 223 2.87 14.69 3.89
N MET A 224 1.54 14.85 3.92
CA MET A 224 0.88 16.14 3.75
C MET A 224 1.19 17.10 4.89
N TRP A 225 1.23 16.61 6.13
CA TRP A 225 1.54 17.43 7.29
C TRP A 225 2.99 17.94 7.30
N LEU A 226 3.95 17.05 7.04
CA LEU A 226 5.36 17.43 6.97
C LEU A 226 5.63 18.28 5.71
N TYR A 227 5.09 17.91 4.56
CA TYR A 227 5.44 18.50 3.27
C TYR A 227 4.22 19.10 2.56
N PRO A 228 3.59 20.15 3.11
CA PRO A 228 2.30 20.67 2.61
C PRO A 228 2.37 21.12 1.14
N ASP A 229 3.49 21.71 0.71
CA ASP A 229 3.69 22.21 -0.67
C ASP A 229 4.01 21.10 -1.69
N SER A 230 4.15 19.85 -1.25
CA SER A 230 4.54 18.72 -2.10
C SER A 230 3.36 17.87 -2.58
N THR A 231 2.18 18.03 -2.00
CA THR A 231 1.00 17.18 -2.28
C THR A 231 0.60 17.21 -3.75
N GLU A 232 0.52 18.40 -4.34
CA GLU A 232 0.23 18.55 -5.76
C GLU A 232 1.32 17.89 -6.64
N GLN A 233 2.58 18.02 -6.24
CA GLN A 233 3.70 17.42 -6.96
C GLN A 233 3.68 15.89 -6.87
N LEU A 234 3.36 15.33 -5.71
CA LEU A 234 3.18 13.90 -5.50
C LEU A 234 2.08 13.34 -6.39
N ILE A 235 0.93 14.02 -6.48
CA ILE A 235 -0.18 13.49 -7.27
C ILE A 235 0.08 13.66 -8.76
N ARG A 236 0.62 14.81 -9.21
CA ARG A 236 1.11 14.96 -10.59
C ARG A 236 2.13 13.88 -10.93
N TYR A 237 3.00 13.54 -9.98
CA TYR A 237 3.97 12.46 -10.15
C TYR A 237 3.29 11.09 -10.26
N LEU A 238 2.38 10.72 -9.35
CA LEU A 238 1.61 9.48 -9.42
C LEU A 238 0.86 9.33 -10.75
N LEU A 239 0.19 10.39 -11.21
CA LEU A 239 -0.45 10.45 -12.53
C LEU A 239 0.56 10.21 -13.66
N SER A 240 1.72 10.86 -13.61
CA SER A 240 2.78 10.67 -14.62
C SER A 240 3.31 9.23 -14.65
N GLN A 241 3.33 8.55 -13.51
CA GLN A 241 3.74 7.15 -13.43
C GLN A 241 2.67 6.19 -13.93
N ILE A 242 1.38 6.52 -13.79
CA ILE A 242 0.29 5.70 -14.34
C ILE A 242 0.41 5.54 -15.86
N HIS A 243 0.85 6.59 -16.56
CA HIS A 243 1.12 6.50 -18.00
C HIS A 243 2.27 5.54 -18.35
N THR A 244 3.19 5.27 -17.42
CA THR A 244 4.27 4.28 -17.62
C THR A 244 3.79 2.82 -17.50
N ILE A 245 2.55 2.61 -17.03
CA ILE A 245 1.91 1.30 -16.86
C ILE A 245 1.27 0.81 -18.17
N LEU A 246 0.84 1.74 -19.03
CA LEU A 246 0.28 1.45 -20.35
C LEU A 246 1.42 1.01 -21.30
N PRO A 247 1.55 -0.28 -21.69
CA PRO A 247 2.58 -0.68 -22.62
C PRO A 247 2.02 -0.61 -24.03
N VAL A 248 2.40 0.42 -24.78
CA VAL A 248 2.52 0.31 -26.24
C VAL A 248 3.94 0.79 -26.55
N PHE A 249 4.84 -0.17 -26.72
CA PHE A 249 6.20 -0.02 -27.26
C PHE A 249 7.06 1.12 -26.69
N TYR A 250 7.88 0.85 -25.68
CA TYR A 250 9.20 1.47 -25.65
C TYR A 250 10.25 0.50 -25.09
N LYS A 251 11.09 -0.02 -25.99
CA LYS A 251 12.48 -0.31 -25.65
C LYS A 251 13.05 1.00 -25.12
N SER A 252 13.42 1.04 -23.84
CA SER A 252 14.24 2.15 -23.35
C SER A 252 15.36 1.63 -22.47
N SER A 253 16.51 2.16 -22.81
CA SER A 253 17.88 1.83 -22.46
C SER A 253 18.22 2.20 -21.02
N THR A 254 19.26 1.52 -20.55
CA THR A 254 20.10 1.83 -19.39
C THR A 254 20.26 3.33 -19.11
N ILE A 255 19.58 3.81 -18.08
CA ILE A 255 19.99 5.00 -17.31
C ILE A 255 19.94 4.63 -15.84
N LYS A 256 21.12 4.50 -15.22
CA LYS A 256 21.30 4.34 -13.77
C LYS A 256 21.01 5.68 -13.11
N SER A 257 19.77 5.90 -12.69
CA SER A 257 19.38 7.00 -11.79
C SER A 257 19.23 6.43 -10.37
N PRO A 258 19.74 7.11 -9.33
CA PRO A 258 19.61 6.64 -7.96
C PRO A 258 18.12 6.67 -7.55
N ALA A 259 17.58 5.49 -7.20
CA ALA A 259 16.27 5.30 -6.58
C ALA A 259 15.08 6.12 -7.17
N ASN A 260 14.81 5.98 -8.48
CA ASN A 260 13.65 6.63 -9.08
C ASN A 260 12.34 5.85 -8.77
N ILE A 261 11.29 6.52 -8.30
CA ILE A 261 9.98 5.91 -7.97
C ILE A 261 9.36 5.18 -9.18
N LYS A 262 9.65 5.62 -10.42
CA LYS A 262 9.35 4.88 -11.65
C LYS A 262 9.83 3.43 -11.60
N SER A 263 11.03 3.22 -11.08
CA SER A 263 11.61 1.87 -10.93
C SER A 263 10.84 1.04 -9.90
N THR A 264 10.27 1.65 -8.86
CA THR A 264 9.41 0.97 -7.88
C THR A 264 8.13 0.50 -8.52
N PHE A 265 7.49 1.37 -9.32
CA PHE A 265 6.26 1.02 -10.01
C PHE A 265 6.49 -0.06 -11.07
N GLN A 266 7.47 0.11 -11.95
CA GLN A 266 7.85 -0.90 -12.94
C GLN A 266 8.24 -2.23 -12.28
N ARG A 267 8.94 -2.18 -11.15
CA ARG A 267 9.28 -3.36 -10.35
C ARG A 267 8.03 -4.05 -9.82
N MET A 268 7.08 -3.31 -9.25
CA MET A 268 5.82 -3.86 -8.76
C MET A 268 5.08 -4.57 -9.90
N MET A 269 4.90 -3.92 -11.04
CA MET A 269 4.25 -4.53 -12.21
C MET A 269 5.01 -5.75 -12.76
N SER A 270 6.35 -5.72 -12.73
CA SER A 270 7.16 -6.85 -13.15
C SER A 270 7.00 -8.06 -12.24
N VAL A 271 6.91 -7.84 -10.92
CA VAL A 271 6.73 -8.92 -9.94
C VAL A 271 5.35 -9.57 -10.08
N LEU A 272 4.36 -8.81 -10.53
CA LEU A 272 3.02 -9.28 -10.83
C LEU A 272 2.88 -10.05 -12.17
N ASN A 273 3.97 -10.21 -12.93
CA ASN A 273 3.98 -10.81 -14.27
C ASN A 273 2.96 -10.16 -15.23
N TRP A 274 2.79 -8.84 -15.12
CA TRP A 274 1.80 -8.03 -15.84
C TRP A 274 1.75 -8.25 -17.36
N GLN A 275 2.89 -8.60 -17.98
CA GLN A 275 2.98 -8.84 -19.43
C GLN A 275 2.23 -10.10 -19.88
N SER A 276 1.86 -10.98 -18.95
CA SER A 276 1.03 -12.16 -19.23
C SER A 276 -0.47 -11.88 -19.17
N TRP A 277 -0.89 -10.73 -18.62
CA TRP A 277 -2.30 -10.42 -18.38
C TRP A 277 -3.01 -10.00 -19.66
N SER A 278 -4.33 -10.19 -19.71
CA SER A 278 -5.15 -9.68 -20.81
C SER A 278 -5.18 -8.15 -20.83
N VAL A 279 -5.48 -7.56 -21.99
CA VAL A 279 -5.63 -6.09 -22.11
C VAL A 279 -6.76 -5.57 -21.20
N LEU A 280 -7.79 -6.38 -21.00
CA LEU A 280 -8.93 -6.05 -20.14
C LEU A 280 -8.49 -5.92 -18.68
N GLU A 281 -7.86 -6.96 -18.12
CA GLU A 281 -7.34 -6.97 -16.73
C GLU A 281 -6.39 -5.79 -16.47
N ARG A 282 -5.55 -5.47 -17.47
CA ARG A 282 -4.66 -4.32 -17.40
C ARG A 282 -5.42 -3.01 -17.35
N GLY A 283 -6.46 -2.87 -18.17
CA GLY A 283 -7.35 -1.72 -18.18
C GLY A 283 -8.09 -1.55 -16.85
N GLU A 284 -8.54 -2.64 -16.24
CA GLU A 284 -9.24 -2.65 -14.95
C GLU A 284 -8.33 -2.25 -13.79
N LEU A 285 -7.07 -2.73 -13.74
CA LEU A 285 -6.14 -2.29 -12.71
C LEU A 285 -5.73 -0.82 -12.90
N ILE A 286 -5.52 -0.36 -14.14
CA ILE A 286 -5.25 1.06 -14.41
C ILE A 286 -6.42 1.93 -13.99
N TYR A 287 -7.66 1.49 -14.30
CA TYR A 287 -8.86 2.15 -13.83
C TYR A 287 -8.87 2.24 -12.30
N THR A 288 -8.54 1.14 -11.61
CA THR A 288 -8.46 1.07 -10.14
C THR A 288 -7.46 2.10 -9.59
N PHE A 289 -6.25 2.17 -10.16
CA PHE A 289 -5.26 3.18 -9.80
C PHE A 289 -5.84 4.60 -9.93
N MET A 290 -6.34 4.96 -11.11
CA MET A 290 -6.84 6.32 -11.35
C MET A 290 -7.95 6.74 -10.38
N TRP A 291 -8.89 5.84 -10.08
CA TRP A 291 -10.03 6.16 -9.22
C TRP A 291 -9.68 6.20 -7.74
N ILE A 292 -8.77 5.36 -7.27
CA ILE A 292 -8.23 5.45 -5.91
C ILE A 292 -7.41 6.73 -5.77
N LEU A 293 -6.56 7.07 -6.75
CA LEU A 293 -5.80 8.32 -6.72
C LEU A 293 -6.72 9.55 -6.71
N LYS A 294 -7.79 9.53 -7.52
CA LYS A 294 -8.81 10.57 -7.49
C LYS A 294 -9.47 10.67 -6.11
N ARG A 295 -9.83 9.53 -5.50
CA ARG A 295 -10.41 9.50 -4.15
C ARG A 295 -9.45 10.11 -3.10
N MET A 296 -8.17 9.74 -3.16
CA MET A 296 -7.14 10.29 -2.27
C MET A 296 -6.92 11.79 -2.50
N TRP A 297 -6.95 12.26 -3.75
CA TRP A 297 -6.87 13.69 -4.09
C TRP A 297 -8.06 14.47 -3.51
N ASP A 298 -9.28 13.99 -3.74
CA ASP A 298 -10.50 14.66 -3.27
C ASP A 298 -10.59 14.65 -1.72
N TRP A 299 -10.12 13.58 -1.06
CA TRP A 299 -9.98 13.53 0.39
C TRP A 299 -8.92 14.51 0.90
N SER A 300 -7.76 14.58 0.23
CA SER A 300 -6.67 15.51 0.58
C SER A 300 -7.15 16.97 0.60
N GLY A 301 -8.05 17.34 -0.31
CA GLY A 301 -8.65 18.67 -0.35
C GLY A 301 -9.53 19.04 0.85
N GLN A 302 -9.88 18.07 1.70
CA GLN A 302 -10.66 18.28 2.92
C GLN A 302 -9.79 18.35 4.18
N LEU A 303 -8.48 18.06 4.09
CA LEU A 303 -7.58 18.01 5.23
C LEU A 303 -7.00 19.39 5.51
N THR A 304 -7.44 20.04 6.60
CA THR A 304 -6.88 21.33 7.00
C THR A 304 -5.52 21.16 7.69
N PRO A 305 -4.65 22.18 7.67
CA PRO A 305 -3.40 22.15 8.44
C PRO A 305 -3.60 21.89 9.93
N GLU A 306 -4.66 22.45 10.53
CA GLU A 306 -5.00 22.27 11.94
C GLU A 306 -5.40 20.82 12.24
N TYR A 307 -6.21 20.22 11.37
CA TYR A 307 -6.61 18.82 11.48
C TYR A 307 -5.40 17.90 11.37
N LEU A 308 -4.57 18.08 10.33
CA LEU A 308 -3.33 17.31 10.15
C LEU A 308 -2.38 17.46 11.33
N HIS A 309 -2.24 18.67 11.88
CA HIS A 309 -1.44 18.91 13.07
C HIS A 309 -1.98 18.14 14.28
N SER A 310 -3.30 18.10 14.48
CA SER A 310 -3.91 17.36 15.59
C SER A 310 -3.68 15.84 15.52
N CYS A 311 -3.59 15.28 14.31
CA CYS A 311 -3.41 13.84 14.10
C CYS A 311 -1.93 13.43 14.04
N CYS A 312 -1.07 14.26 13.44
CA CYS A 312 0.31 13.88 13.13
C CYS A 312 1.34 14.45 14.09
N SER A 313 1.05 15.55 14.79
CA SER A 313 2.02 16.14 15.71
C SER A 313 2.15 15.34 17.00
N THR A 314 3.33 15.36 17.60
CA THR A 314 3.56 14.82 18.93
C THR A 314 4.36 15.82 19.77
N PRO A 315 4.25 15.83 21.11
CA PRO A 315 5.01 16.75 21.95
C PRO A 315 6.53 16.66 21.74
N LYS A 316 7.03 15.49 21.32
CA LYS A 316 8.45 15.22 21.02
C LYS A 316 8.92 15.82 19.69
N PHE A 317 8.03 16.32 18.85
CA PHE A 317 8.36 16.94 17.56
C PHE A 317 9.02 18.33 17.71
N PHE A 318 8.67 19.09 18.76
CA PHE A 318 9.18 20.45 18.97
C PHE A 318 10.53 20.52 19.71
N GLY A 319 11.08 19.40 20.17
CA GLY A 319 12.30 19.38 20.98
C GLY A 319 13.62 19.58 20.23
N ASN A 320 13.67 19.31 18.91
CA ASN A 320 14.93 19.18 18.16
C ASN A 320 15.06 20.01 16.87
N ASN A 321 14.05 20.82 16.49
CA ASN A 321 14.04 21.45 15.16
C ASN A 321 14.44 22.93 15.18
N ASN A 322 15.74 23.18 15.28
CA ASN A 322 16.40 24.41 14.77
C ASN A 322 16.76 24.29 13.27
N PHE A 323 16.16 23.35 12.54
CA PHE A 323 16.45 23.16 11.11
C PHE A 323 15.78 24.25 10.28
N GLU A 324 16.59 25.09 9.64
CA GLU A 324 16.15 25.94 8.54
C GLU A 324 15.38 25.08 7.53
N ARG A 325 14.09 25.38 7.32
CA ARG A 325 13.22 24.71 6.35
C ARG A 325 13.72 24.95 4.92
N HIS A 326 14.76 24.25 4.49
CA HIS A 326 15.11 24.19 3.07
C HIS A 326 14.16 23.20 2.40
N GLN A 327 13.17 23.74 1.70
CA GLN A 327 12.17 22.94 0.99
C GLN A 327 12.85 22.06 -0.07
N PRO A 328 12.53 20.76 -0.15
CA PRO A 328 13.05 19.91 -1.20
C PRO A 328 12.46 20.35 -2.56
N LYS A 329 13.32 20.81 -3.46
CA LYS A 329 12.97 20.93 -4.88
C LYS A 329 13.01 19.53 -5.49
N ILE A 330 11.87 19.02 -5.96
CA ILE A 330 11.88 17.86 -6.85
C ILE A 330 12.51 18.31 -8.16
N ILE A 331 13.70 17.77 -8.48
CA ILE A 331 14.27 17.91 -9.82
C ILE A 331 13.52 16.90 -10.70
N ILE A 332 12.50 17.40 -11.41
CA ILE A 332 11.88 16.67 -12.51
C ILE A 332 12.92 16.65 -13.63
N SER A 333 13.52 15.48 -13.85
CA SER A 333 14.41 15.20 -14.99
C SER A 333 13.73 14.24 -15.95
#